data_AF-V5TWC0-F1
#
_entry.id   AF-V5TWC0-F1
#
_cell.length_a   1.000
_cell.length_b   1.000
_cell.length_c   1.000
_cell.angle_alpha   90.00
_cell.angle_beta   90.00
_cell.angle_gamma   90.00
#
_symmetry.space_group_name_H-M   'P 1'
#
loop_
_entity.id
_entity.type
_entity.pdbx_description
1 polymer ?
#
loop_
_entity_poly.entity_id
_entity_poly.type
_entity_poly.pdbx_seq_one_letter_code
_entity_poly.pdbx_strand_id
1 'polypeptide(L)' 'MNGIKLQGQIESFDQFVILLKNTVSQMVYKHAISTVVPSRPVSHHSNNAGGGSNNYHHSNNAQPSSAASQDSEDAE' A
#
# COMPACT_ATOMS: atom_id res chain seq x y z
N MET A 1 -26.85 -13.78 17.87
CA MET A 1 -26.27 -12.62 18.59
C MET A 1 -25.94 -11.57 17.55
N ASN A 2 -26.49 -10.36 17.67
CA ASN A 2 -26.21 -9.30 16.70
C ASN A 2 -24.92 -8.59 17.12
N GLY A 3 -23.92 -8.54 16.25
CA GLY A 3 -22.65 -7.88 16.52
C GLY A 3 -22.75 -6.36 16.39
N ILE A 4 -22.04 -5.62 17.25
CA ILE A 4 -21.83 -4.18 17.11
C ILE A 4 -20.49 -3.98 16.40
N LYS A 5 -20.44 -3.09 15.40
CA LYS A 5 -19.19 -2.70 14.76
C LYS A 5 -18.60 -1.49 15.49
N LEU A 6 -17.43 -1.67 16.09
CA LEU A 6 -16.62 -0.57 16.60
C LEU A 6 -15.64 -0.10 15.52
N GLN A 7 -15.40 1.20 15.44
CA GLN A 7 -14.44 1.80 14.54
C GLN A 7 -13.55 2.77 15.30
N GLY A 8 -12.27 2.79 14.97
CA GLY A 8 -11.28 3.63 15.61
C GLY A 8 -9.86 3.17 15.29
N GLN A 9 -8.88 3.82 15.89
CA GLN A 9 -7.49 3.42 15.86
C GLN A 9 -7.12 2.69 17.15
N ILE A 10 -6.27 1.67 17.05
CA ILE A 10 -5.71 1.02 18.23
C ILE A 10 -4.71 2.00 18.85
N GLU A 11 -5.02 2.48 20.05
CA GLU A 11 -4.14 3.35 20.83
C GLU A 11 -3.10 2.54 21.59
N SER A 12 -3.52 1.44 22.22
CA SER A 12 -2.65 0.45 22.87
C SER A 12 -3.35 -0.90 23.01
N PHE A 13 -2.59 -1.93 23.41
CA PHE A 13 -3.14 -3.25 23.71
C PHE A 13 -2.27 -3.97 24.75
N ASP A 14 -2.88 -4.88 25.50
CA ASP A 14 -2.19 -5.87 26.31
C ASP A 14 -2.66 -7.28 25.96
N GLN A 15 -2.43 -8.27 26.83
CA GLN A 15 -2.87 -9.65 26.61
C GLN A 15 -4.40 -9.80 26.47
N PHE A 16 -5.20 -9.03 27.21
CA PHE A 16 -6.64 -9.23 27.37
C PHE A 16 -7.52 -8.13 26.77
N VAL A 17 -6.99 -6.90 26.68
CA VAL A 17 -7.75 -5.72 26.25
C VAL A 17 -7.06 -4.94 25.14
N ILE A 18 -7.84 -4.11 24.46
CA ILE A 18 -7.41 -3.14 23.45
C ILE A 18 -8.00 -1.78 23.86
N LEU A 19 -7.17 -0.73 23.87
CA LEU A 19 -7.67 0.65 23.89
C LEU A 19 -7.95 1.09 22.46
N LEU A 20 -9.23 1.29 22.15
CA LEU A 20 -9.70 1.77 20.85
C LEU A 20 -10.06 3.24 20.95
N LYS A 21 -9.44 4.08 20.11
CA LYS A 21 -9.68 5.52 20.07
C LYS A 21 -10.53 5.90 18.86
N ASN A 22 -11.64 6.58 19.13
CA ASN A 22 -12.39 7.35 18.13
C ASN A 22 -12.45 8.82 18.60
N THR A 23 -13.60 9.30 19.08
CA THR A 23 -13.71 10.61 19.77
C THR A 23 -13.13 10.57 21.17
N VAL A 24 -13.23 9.41 21.84
CA VAL A 24 -12.64 9.11 23.14
C VAL A 24 -11.94 7.75 23.09
N SER A 25 -11.12 7.47 24.09
CA SER A 25 -10.46 6.17 24.28
C SER A 25 -11.36 5.24 25.10
N GLN A 26 -11.64 4.05 24.58
CA GLN A 26 -12.45 3.03 25.25
C GLN A 26 -11.70 1.71 25.34
N MET A 27 -11.86 1.01 26.47
CA MET A 27 -11.31 -0.32 26.66
C MET A 27 -12.26 -1.39 26.10
N VAL A 28 -11.76 -2.24 25.21
CA VAL A 28 -12.50 -3.33 24.58
C VAL A 28 -11.84 -4.67 24.96
N TYR A 29 -12.62 -5.59 25.53
CA TYR A 29 -12.14 -6.92 25.89
C TYR A 29 -12.10 -7.86 24.68
N LYS A 30 -10.97 -8.56 24.48
CA LYS A 30 -10.78 -9.45 23.32
C LYS A 30 -11.79 -10.60 23.25
N HIS A 31 -12.29 -11.10 24.38
CA HIS A 31 -13.28 -12.18 24.39
C HIS A 31 -14.63 -11.78 23.75
N ALA A 32 -14.89 -10.47 23.64
CA ALA A 32 -16.10 -9.93 23.01
C ALA A 32 -15.88 -9.55 21.53
N ILE A 33 -14.66 -9.73 21.01
CA ILE A 33 -14.30 -9.40 19.63
C ILE A 33 -14.30 -10.66 18.79
N SER A 34 -15.09 -10.68 17.71
CA SER A 34 -15.10 -11.79 16.76
C SER A 34 -14.08 -11.60 15.63
N THR A 35 -13.90 -10.38 15.15
CA THR A 35 -13.04 -10.06 14.00
C THR A 35 -12.43 -8.66 14.13
N VAL A 36 -11.25 -8.47 13.54
CA VAL A 36 -10.59 -7.17 13.35
C VAL A 36 -10.32 -7.01 11.86
N VAL A 37 -10.81 -5.92 11.27
CA VAL A 37 -10.67 -5.65 9.83
C VAL A 37 -9.89 -4.34 9.64
N PRO A 38 -8.65 -4.39 9.12
CA PRO A 38 -7.89 -3.19 8.78
C PRO A 38 -8.60 -2.36 7.71
N SER A 39 -8.51 -1.03 7.79
CA SER A 39 -9.07 -0.13 6.78
C SER A 39 -8.30 -0.16 5.45
N ARG A 40 -7.03 -0.60 5.49
CA ARG A 40 -6.14 -0.81 4.36
C ARG A 40 -5.31 -2.08 4.60
N PRO A 41 -4.84 -2.76 3.53
CA PRO A 41 -3.89 -3.87 3.67
C PRO A 41 -2.69 -3.46 4.51
N VAL A 42 -2.32 -4.30 5.47
CA VAL A 42 -1.16 -4.07 6.34
C VAL A 42 0.07 -4.67 5.67
N SER A 43 1.11 -3.86 5.47
CA SER A 43 2.41 -4.39 5.08
C SER A 43 3.04 -5.08 6.28
N HIS A 44 3.16 -6.40 6.20
CA HIS A 44 3.96 -7.14 7.15
C HIS A 44 5.41 -7.06 6.66
N HIS A 45 6.27 -6.37 7.41
CA HIS A 45 7.71 -6.52 7.24
C HIS A 45 8.06 -7.93 7.71
N SER A 46 7.86 -8.91 6.84
CA SER A 46 8.53 -10.19 6.97
C SER A 46 10.01 -9.84 6.94
N ASN A 47 10.70 -10.00 8.07
CA ASN A 47 12.16 -9.91 8.18
C ASN A 47 12.81 -11.03 7.35
N ASN A 48 12.58 -11.05 6.05
CA ASN A 48 13.37 -11.81 5.11
C ASN A 48 14.59 -10.95 4.76
N ALA A 49 15.60 -11.01 5.62
CA ALA A 49 16.94 -10.52 5.34
C ALA A 49 17.61 -11.41 4.27
N GLY A 50 16.99 -11.52 3.09
CA GLY A 50 17.40 -12.49 2.08
C GLY A 50 16.68 -12.32 0.74
N GLY A 51 17.26 -11.47 -0.12
CA GLY A 51 17.27 -11.73 -1.57
C GLY A 51 16.24 -10.99 -2.42
N GLY A 52 16.75 -10.17 -3.33
CA GLY A 52 16.07 -9.95 -4.61
C GLY A 52 15.87 -8.51 -5.08
N SER A 53 16.86 -7.62 -4.94
CA SER A 53 16.95 -6.47 -5.85
C SER A 53 17.24 -6.97 -7.27
N ASN A 54 16.21 -7.33 -8.03
CA ASN A 54 16.33 -7.54 -9.48
C ASN A 54 15.63 -6.38 -10.20
N ASN A 55 16.37 -5.28 -10.32
CA ASN A 55 16.04 -4.19 -11.21
C ASN A 55 16.53 -4.56 -12.63
N TYR A 56 15.80 -5.42 -13.34
CA TYR A 56 16.06 -5.65 -14.76
C TYR A 56 15.55 -4.45 -15.56
N HIS A 57 16.44 -3.47 -15.75
CA HIS A 57 16.28 -2.41 -16.74
C HIS A 57 16.44 -3.01 -18.13
N HIS A 58 15.33 -3.31 -18.80
CA HIS A 58 15.34 -3.59 -20.23
C HIS A 58 15.24 -2.26 -20.98
N SER A 59 16.41 -1.67 -21.24
CA SER A 59 16.55 -0.60 -22.24
C SER A 59 16.34 -1.22 -23.62
N ASN A 60 15.18 -0.99 -24.23
CA ASN A 60 14.99 -1.24 -25.66
C ASN A 60 15.21 0.06 -26.43
N ASN A 61 16.42 0.17 -26.96
CA ASN A 61 16.78 1.12 -28.00
C ASN A 61 16.23 0.59 -29.34
N ALA A 62 15.18 1.21 -29.87
CA ALA A 62 14.65 0.94 -31.20
C ALA A 62 14.29 2.26 -31.91
N GLN A 63 15.33 2.85 -32.52
CA GLN A 63 15.39 3.59 -33.79
C GLN A 63 14.10 4.25 -34.34
N PRO A 64 14.06 5.59 -34.52
CA PRO A 64 12.99 6.25 -35.25
C PRO A 64 13.27 6.16 -36.75
N SER A 65 12.38 5.53 -37.52
CA SER A 65 12.41 5.58 -38.98
C SER A 65 11.15 6.24 -39.52
N SER A 66 11.39 7.20 -40.41
CA SER A 66 10.47 7.84 -41.36
C SER A 66 9.50 8.89 -40.83
N ALA A 67 10.00 10.13 -40.72
CA ALA A 67 9.23 11.31 -41.11
C ALA A 67 9.97 11.98 -42.27
N ALA A 68 9.59 11.59 -43.49
CA ALA A 68 9.95 12.34 -44.68
C ALA A 68 8.98 13.50 -44.81
N SER A 69 9.48 14.73 -44.69
CA SER A 69 8.72 15.95 -44.96
C SER A 69 9.68 17.02 -45.51
N GLN A 70 9.50 17.23 -46.82
CA GLN A 70 9.67 18.41 -47.66
C GLN A 70 10.08 19.74 -47.01
N ASP A 71 11.08 20.42 -47.60
CA ASP A 71 11.16 21.87 -47.92
C ASP A 71 12.58 22.14 -48.49
N SER A 72 12.76 22.49 -49.77
CA SER A 72 12.54 23.76 -50.49
C SER A 72 13.83 24.59 -50.63
N GLU A 73 14.26 24.75 -51.89
CA GLU A 73 14.80 25.97 -52.53
C GLU A 73 16.16 26.60 -52.10
N ASP A 74 16.79 27.20 -53.12
CA ASP A 74 17.91 28.17 -53.16
C ASP A 74 19.38 27.71 -52.96
N ALA A 75 20.14 27.63 -54.08
CA ALA A 75 21.07 28.70 -54.51
C ALA A 75 22.05 28.21 -55.61
N GLU A 76 22.08 28.98 -56.71
CA GLU A 76 23.05 29.06 -57.84
C GLU A 76 23.32 27.86 -58.76
#